data_AF-X1BJA3-F1
#
_entry.id   AF-X1BJA3-F1
#
_cell.length_a   1.000
_cell.length_b   1.000
_cell.length_c   1.000
_cell.angle_alpha   90.00
_cell.angle_beta   90.00
_cell.angle_gamma   90.00
#
_symmetry.space_group_name_H-M   'P 1'
#
loop_
_entity.id
_entity.type
_entity.pdbx_description
1 polymer ?
#
loop_
_entity_poly.entity_id
_entity_poly.type
_entity_poly.pdbx_seq_one_letter_code
_entity_poly.pdbx_strand_id
1 'polypeptide(L)'
;MKMSIKDLQLNEGLSQRIILVAAKFRKEVTSTVLWLLNYRVRVQCFRATPFAMGDELFLNIEQIIPTQDAEEFMVGMADKTQEAVEHKTQSKAIDNLRREFWTNVIQRTNQKTD
;
A
#
# COMPACT_ATOMS: atom_id res chain seq x y z
N MET A 1 20.38 -23.68 25.38
CA MET A 1 19.51 -22.51 25.57
C MET A 1 18.25 -22.74 24.73
N LYS A 2 17.18 -23.27 25.34
CA LYS A 2 15.91 -23.57 24.64
C LYS A 2 14.99 -22.39 24.89
N MET A 3 14.81 -21.52 23.89
CA MET A 3 13.85 -20.42 23.99
C MET A 3 12.44 -21.02 23.89
N SER A 4 11.63 -20.83 24.93
CA SER A 4 10.22 -21.24 24.96
C SER A 4 9.40 -20.28 24.11
N ILE A 5 8.44 -20.79 23.32
CA ILE A 5 7.52 -19.97 22.50
C ILE A 5 6.77 -18.93 23.35
N LYS A 6 6.66 -19.15 24.67
CA LYS A 6 6.01 -18.22 25.61
C LYS A 6 6.75 -16.90 25.81
N ASP A 7 8.05 -16.85 25.53
CA ASP A 7 8.88 -15.64 25.71
C ASP A 7 9.00 -14.82 24.43
N LEU A 8 8.23 -15.19 23.39
CA LEU A 8 8.26 -14.53 22.10
C LEU A 8 7.36 -13.28 22.12
N GLN A 9 7.94 -12.11 22.35
CA GLN A 9 7.26 -10.83 22.12
C GLN A 9 7.11 -10.61 20.61
N LEU A 10 5.91 -10.84 20.08
CA LEU A 10 5.56 -10.55 18.69
C LEU A 10 5.11 -9.09 18.57
N ASN A 11 5.63 -8.39 17.56
CA ASN A 11 5.22 -7.04 17.16
C ASN A 11 5.43 -5.96 18.25
N GLU A 12 6.68 -5.74 18.68
CA GLU A 12 7.05 -4.50 19.38
C GLU A 12 6.95 -3.31 18.39
N GLY A 13 5.73 -2.83 18.19
CA GLY A 13 5.34 -1.84 17.19
C GLY A 13 4.09 -2.28 16.43
N LEU A 14 3.19 -1.33 16.12
CA LEU A 14 1.94 -1.54 15.37
C LEU A 14 2.15 -1.93 13.89
N SER A 15 3.27 -2.54 13.53
CA SER A 15 3.53 -3.00 12.16
C SER A 15 3.00 -4.42 11.95
N GLN A 16 1.78 -4.54 11.44
CA GLN A 16 1.22 -5.82 11.03
C GLN A 16 1.80 -6.26 9.69
N ARG A 17 2.25 -7.52 9.61
CA ARG A 17 2.71 -8.18 8.39
C ARG A 17 1.80 -9.36 8.07
N ILE A 18 1.38 -9.46 6.82
CA ILE A 18 0.54 -10.56 6.33
C ILE A 18 1.37 -11.40 5.36
N ILE A 19 1.42 -12.71 5.59
CA ILE A 19 2.12 -13.66 4.73
C ILE A 19 1.09 -14.67 4.23
N LEU A 20 0.94 -14.77 2.92
CA LEU A 20 0.07 -15.72 2.26
C LEU A 20 0.92 -16.81 1.63
N VAL A 21 0.55 -18.08 1.84
CA VAL A 21 1.26 -19.24 1.27
C VAL A 21 0.25 -20.14 0.57
N ALA A 22 0.50 -20.46 -0.69
CA ALA A 22 -0.37 -21.35 -1.47
C ALA A 22 0.39 -22.03 -2.62
N ALA A 23 -0.10 -23.16 -3.12
CA ALA A 23 0.46 -23.77 -4.34
C ALA A 23 0.20 -22.92 -5.60
N LYS A 24 -0.93 -22.21 -5.63
CA LYS A 24 -1.32 -21.31 -6.72
C LYS A 24 -2.24 -20.21 -6.19
N PHE A 25 -1.96 -18.96 -6.58
CA PHE A 25 -2.83 -17.83 -6.28
C PHE A 25 -3.78 -17.57 -7.44
N ARG A 26 -5.06 -17.37 -7.14
CA ARG A 26 -6.02 -16.90 -8.13
C ARG A 26 -5.82 -15.41 -8.40
N LYS A 27 -6.23 -14.95 -9.58
CA LYS A 27 -6.06 -13.55 -10.01
C LYS A 27 -6.71 -12.56 -9.04
N GLU A 28 -7.87 -12.92 -8.49
CA GLU A 28 -8.62 -12.11 -7.54
C GLU A 28 -7.85 -11.89 -6.24
N VAL A 29 -7.06 -12.87 -5.79
CA VAL A 29 -6.22 -12.73 -4.59
C VAL A 29 -5.05 -11.81 -4.89
N THR A 30 -4.36 -12.03 -6.01
CA THR A 30 -3.20 -11.21 -6.39
C THR A 30 -3.57 -9.74 -6.60
N SER A 31 -4.75 -9.43 -7.17
CA SER A 31 -5.20 -8.05 -7.36
C SER A 31 -5.50 -7.35 -6.04
N THR A 32 -6.14 -8.04 -5.09
CA THR A 32 -6.37 -7.49 -3.75
C THR A 32 -5.06 -7.26 -3.00
N VAL A 33 -4.09 -8.16 -3.13
CA VAL A 33 -2.77 -7.99 -2.50
C VAL A 33 -2.04 -6.77 -3.07
N LEU A 34 -2.02 -6.62 -4.40
CA LEU A 34 -1.43 -5.43 -5.04
C LEU A 34 -2.15 -4.14 -4.62
N TRP A 35 -3.48 -4.18 -4.49
CA TRP A 35 -4.24 -3.05 -3.97
C TRP A 35 -3.81 -2.71 -2.54
N LEU A 36 -3.70 -3.69 -1.64
CA LEU A 36 -3.24 -3.50 -0.26
C LEU A 36 -1.82 -2.92 -0.17
N LEU A 37 -0.92 -3.33 -1.06
CA LEU A 37 0.44 -2.78 -1.12
C LEU A 37 0.45 -1.27 -1.42
N ASN A 38 -0.46 -0.78 -2.28
CA ASN A 38 -0.61 0.66 -2.55
C ASN A 38 -1.03 1.46 -1.32
N TYR A 39 -1.66 0.83 -0.33
CA TYR A 39 -2.03 1.44 0.95
C TYR A 39 -1.02 1.16 2.07
N ARG A 40 0.22 0.79 1.70
CA ARG A 40 1.33 0.48 2.64
C ARG A 40 1.01 -0.65 3.62
N VAL A 41 0.06 -1.52 3.30
CA VAL A 41 -0.15 -2.75 4.05
C VAL A 41 0.90 -3.76 3.62
N ARG A 42 1.71 -4.23 4.58
CA ARG A 42 2.79 -5.18 4.29
C ARG A 42 2.21 -6.58 4.08
N VAL A 43 2.00 -6.95 2.81
CA VAL A 43 1.56 -8.28 2.41
C VAL A 43 2.59 -8.93 1.50
N GLN A 44 2.90 -10.20 1.75
CA GLN A 44 3.76 -11.01 0.90
C GLN A 44 3.05 -12.31 0.53
N CYS A 45 3.24 -12.77 -0.71
CA CYS A 45 2.69 -14.02 -1.23
C CYS A 45 3.82 -14.96 -1.62
N PHE A 46 3.79 -16.18 -1.09
CA PHE A 46 4.75 -17.24 -1.38
C PHE A 46 4.05 -18.42 -2.05
N ARG A 47 4.59 -18.83 -3.20
CA ARG A 47 4.23 -20.08 -3.84
C ARG A 47 5.02 -21.22 -3.20
N ALA A 48 4.30 -22.22 -2.71
CA ALA A 48 4.88 -23.43 -2.15
C ALA A 48 4.67 -24.60 -3.12
N THR A 49 5.74 -25.17 -3.65
CA THR A 49 5.70 -26.28 -4.60
C THR A 49 6.40 -27.51 -4.01
N PRO A 50 5.66 -28.54 -3.60
CA PRO A 50 6.24 -29.78 -3.11
C PRO A 50 6.72 -30.66 -4.27
N PHE A 51 7.82 -31.38 -4.07
CA PHE A 51 8.35 -32.39 -4.98
C PHE A 51 8.79 -33.63 -4.18
N ALA A 52 8.84 -34.79 -4.83
CA ALA A 52 9.33 -36.03 -4.23
C ALA A 52 10.33 -36.71 -5.15
N MET A 53 11.41 -37.25 -4.58
CA MET A 53 12.39 -38.10 -5.26
C MET A 53 12.56 -39.38 -4.45
N GLY A 54 11.79 -40.41 -4.78
CA GLY A 54 11.70 -41.60 -3.93
C GLY A 54 11.09 -41.24 -2.57
N ASP A 55 11.80 -41.58 -1.50
CA ASP A 55 11.40 -41.27 -0.11
C ASP A 55 11.80 -39.85 0.33
N GLU A 56 12.56 -39.11 -0.51
CA GLU A 56 12.96 -37.73 -0.22
C GLU A 56 11.88 -36.74 -0.64
N LEU A 57 11.49 -35.85 0.28
CA LEU A 57 10.51 -34.78 0.03
C LEU A 57 11.22 -33.42 0.00
N PHE A 58 10.92 -32.64 -1.04
CA PHE A 58 11.43 -31.29 -1.24
C PHE A 58 10.28 -30.30 -1.25
N LEU A 59 10.54 -29.09 -0.75
CA LEU A 59 9.59 -27.99 -0.80
C LEU A 59 10.31 -26.76 -1.34
N ASN A 60 9.90 -26.31 -2.51
CA ASN A 60 10.35 -25.05 -3.06
C ASN A 60 9.41 -23.92 -2.63
N ILE A 61 9.98 -22.84 -2.08
CA ILE A 61 9.24 -21.66 -1.64
C ILE A 61 9.73 -20.47 -2.45
N GLU A 62 8.82 -19.86 -3.22
CA GLU A 62 9.13 -18.73 -4.09
C GLU A 62 8.25 -17.54 -3.75
N GLN A 63 8.84 -16.35 -3.57
CA GLN A 63 8.08 -15.12 -3.38
C GLN A 63 7.52 -14.64 -4.72
N ILE A 64 6.19 -14.58 -4.84
CA ILE A 64 5.52 -14.15 -6.07
C ILE A 64 5.08 -12.68 -6.02
N ILE A 65 4.80 -12.13 -4.83
CA ILE A 65 4.40 -10.73 -4.62
C ILE A 65 4.93 -10.26 -3.26
N PRO A 66 5.58 -9.09 -3.17
CA PRO A 66 6.24 -8.41 -4.27
C PRO A 66 7.33 -9.31 -4.86
N THR A 67 7.58 -9.31 -6.17
CA THR A 67 8.81 -9.92 -6.69
C THR A 67 10.00 -9.11 -6.19
N GLN A 68 11.18 -9.73 -5.99
CA GLN A 68 12.36 -9.04 -5.44
C GLN A 68 12.67 -7.73 -6.18
N ASP A 69 12.54 -7.73 -7.51
CA ASP A 69 12.78 -6.53 -8.34
C ASP A 69 11.68 -5.47 -8.26
N ALA A 70 10.45 -5.86 -7.91
CA ALA A 70 9.29 -4.96 -7.91
C ALA A 70 9.08 -4.25 -6.57
N GLU A 71 9.73 -4.70 -5.50
CA GLU A 71 9.62 -4.09 -4.18
C GLU A 71 10.15 -2.64 -4.21
N GLU A 72 11.31 -2.41 -4.83
CA GLU A 72 11.90 -1.08 -5.01
C GLU A 72 11.03 -0.16 -5.89
N PHE A 73 10.41 -0.71 -6.93
CA PHE A 73 9.54 0.04 -7.85
C PHE A 73 8.21 0.45 -7.20
N MET A 74 7.62 -0.41 -6.38
CA MET A 74 6.34 -0.15 -5.73
C MET A 74 6.43 0.92 -4.64
N VAL A 75 7.58 1.04 -3.96
CA VAL A 75 7.82 2.15 -3.02
C VAL A 75 7.74 3.49 -3.74
N GLY A 76 8.42 3.63 -4.89
CA GLY A 76 8.39 4.86 -5.67
C GLY A 76 7.02 5.21 -6.27
N MET A 77 6.17 4.22 -6.56
CA MET A 77 4.80 4.45 -7.05
C MET A 77 3.83 4.87 -5.94
N ALA A 78 3.96 4.28 -4.75
CA ALA A 78 3.13 4.64 -3.60
C ALA A 78 3.33 6.12 -3.21
N ASP A 79 4.58 6.59 -3.22
CA ASP A 79 4.90 7.97 -2.89
C ASP A 79 4.33 8.96 -3.93
N LYS A 80 4.50 8.68 -5.23
CA LYS A 80 3.92 9.50 -6.31
C LYS A 80 2.39 9.55 -6.27
N THR A 81 1.75 8.45 -5.90
CA THR A 81 0.28 8.38 -5.82
C THR A 81 -0.24 9.23 -4.67
N GLN A 82 0.47 9.23 -3.53
CA GLN A 82 0.13 10.07 -2.39
C GLN A 82 0.34 11.55 -2.70
N GLU A 83 1.45 11.93 -3.34
CA GLU A 83 1.68 13.29 -3.82
C GLU A 83 0.53 13.76 -4.72
N ALA A 84 0.05 12.93 -5.64
CA ALA A 84 -1.07 13.27 -6.52
C ALA A 84 -2.41 13.43 -5.77
N VAL A 85 -2.66 12.64 -4.72
CA VAL A 85 -3.86 12.76 -3.87
C VAL A 85 -3.79 14.03 -3.01
N GLU A 86 -2.63 14.33 -2.44
CA GLU A 86 -2.39 15.54 -1.66
C GLU A 86 -2.54 16.79 -2.54
N HIS A 87 -1.96 16.80 -3.73
CA HIS A 87 -2.06 17.91 -4.68
C HIS A 87 -3.52 18.18 -5.13
N LYS A 88 -4.33 17.13 -5.30
CA LYS A 88 -5.77 17.26 -5.57
C LYS A 88 -6.54 17.86 -4.39
N THR A 89 -6.16 17.53 -3.16
CA THR A 89 -6.80 18.04 -1.94
C THR A 89 -6.43 19.50 -1.70
N GLN A 90 -5.17 19.85 -1.93
CA GLN A 90 -4.66 21.23 -1.83
C GLN A 90 -5.29 22.16 -2.88
N SER A 91 -5.53 21.65 -4.09
CA SER A 91 -6.20 22.40 -5.17
C SER A 91 -7.64 22.78 -4.78
N LYS A 92 -8.39 21.88 -4.11
CA LYS A 92 -9.75 22.18 -3.63
C LYS A 92 -9.78 23.29 -2.56
N ALA A 93 -8.79 23.34 -1.67
CA ALA A 93 -8.70 24.39 -0.66
C ALA A 93 -8.40 25.76 -1.30
N ILE A 94 -7.49 25.81 -2.27
CA ILE A 94 -7.16 27.04 -3.00
C ILE A 94 -8.35 27.50 -3.87
N ASP A 95 -9.07 26.56 -4.48
CA ASP A 95 -10.24 26.88 -5.31
C ASP A 95 -11.39 27.49 -4.47
N ASN A 96 -11.62 26.99 -3.26
CA ASN A 96 -12.57 27.59 -2.32
C ASN A 96 -12.12 29.00 -1.88
N LEU A 97 -10.85 29.17 -1.54
CA LEU A 97 -10.31 30.48 -1.15
C LEU A 97 -10.45 31.52 -2.28
N ARG A 98 -10.16 31.11 -3.53
CA ARG A 98 -10.36 31.98 -4.71
C ARG A 98 -11.81 32.35 -4.90
N ARG A 99 -12.74 31.39 -4.75
CA ARG A 99 -14.18 31.68 -4.83
C ARG A 99 -14.59 32.71 -3.79
N GLU A 100 -14.25 32.48 -2.52
CA GLU A 100 -14.60 33.41 -1.43
C GLU A 100 -13.98 34.81 -1.65
N PHE A 101 -12.72 34.87 -2.07
CA PHE A 101 -12.05 36.13 -2.38
C PHE A 101 -12.78 36.89 -3.49
N TRP A 102 -13.02 36.24 -4.63
CA TRP A 102 -13.67 36.91 -5.78
C TRP A 102 -15.12 37.29 -5.49
N THR A 103 -15.86 36.47 -4.72
CA THR A 103 -17.21 36.83 -4.27
C THR A 103 -17.18 38.12 -3.45
N ASN A 104 -16.27 38.23 -2.47
CA ASN A 104 -16.15 39.43 -1.63
C ASN A 104 -15.68 40.66 -2.43
N VAL A 105 -14.74 40.49 -3.36
CA VAL A 105 -14.23 41.58 -4.20
C VAL A 105 -15.33 42.12 -5.11
N ILE A 106 -16.05 41.25 -5.83
CA ILE A 106 -17.12 41.64 -6.75
C ILE A 106 -18.24 42.39 -5.99
N GLN A 107 -18.61 41.90 -4.80
CA GLN A 107 -19.60 42.57 -3.95
C GLN A 107 -19.15 43.99 -3.56
N ARG A 108 -17.89 44.16 -3.15
CA ARG A 108 -17.37 45.48 -2.77
C ARG A 108 -17.21 46.43 -3.95
N THR A 109 -16.79 45.94 -5.12
CA THR A 109 -16.69 46.78 -6.33
C THR A 109 -18.06 47.22 -6.84
N ASN A 110 -19.10 46.40 -6.67
CA ASN A 110 -20.47 46.77 -7.04
C ASN A 110 -21.13 47.75 -6.04
N GLN A 111 -20.60 47.89 -4.83
CA GLN A 111 -21.13 48.82 -3.81
C GLN A 111 -20.64 50.27 -3.97
N LYS A 112 -19.67 50.54 -4.85
CA LYS A 112 -19.24 51.89 -5.20
C LYS A 112 -19.34 52.09 -6.71
N THR A 113 -20.53 52.41 -7.15
CA THR A 113 -20.76 53.12 -8.41
C THR A 113 -21.88 54.12 -8.14
N ASP A 114 -21.48 55.22 -7.50
CA ASP A 114 -22.07 56.56 -7.66
C ASP A 114 -20.99 57.43 -8.32
#